data_AF-T4VP84-F1
#
_entry.id   AF-T4VP84-F1
#
_cell.length_a   1.000
_cell.length_b   1.000
_cell.length_c   1.000
_cell.angle_alpha   90.00
_cell.angle_beta   90.00
_cell.angle_gamma   90.00
#
_symmetry.space_group_name_H-M   'P 1'
#
loop_
_entity.id
_entity.type
_entity.pdbx_description
1 polymer ?
#
loop_
_entity_poly.entity_id
_entity_poly.type
_entity_poly.pdbx_seq_one_letter_code
_entity_poly.pdbx_strand_id
1 'polypeptide(L)' 'MYKTGTYELKKFFNTSGVKYRELGLKDIVKSESDDKLLEILASDGMLIKRPIAFDGKNVLIGFKEDEWKEKLLIK' A
#
# COMPACT_ATOMS: atom_id res chain seq x y z
N MET A 1 -5.90 9.59 2.72
CA MET A 1 -4.99 8.77 1.90
C MET A 1 -5.65 7.49 1.40
N TYR A 2 -5.92 6.48 2.24
CA TYR A 2 -6.60 5.25 1.77
C TYR A 2 -8.00 5.53 1.21
N LYS A 3 -8.85 6.22 1.99
CA LYS A 3 -10.22 6.60 1.58
C LYS A 3 -10.30 7.60 0.41
N THR A 4 -9.17 8.20 0.04
CA THR A 4 -9.08 9.19 -1.04
C THR A 4 -8.45 8.61 -2.30
N GLY A 5 -7.94 7.37 -2.24
CA GLY A 5 -7.21 6.74 -3.32
C GLY A 5 -8.06 5.76 -4.12
N THR A 6 -7.59 5.43 -5.32
CA THR A 6 -8.15 4.39 -6.21
C THR A 6 -7.66 2.99 -5.87
N TYR A 7 -6.72 2.85 -4.92
CA TYR A 7 -6.13 1.56 -4.56
C TYR A 7 -6.84 0.92 -3.38
N GLU A 8 -7.15 -0.37 -3.53
CA GLU A 8 -7.56 -1.22 -2.42
C GLU A 8 -6.47 -1.31 -1.34
N LEU A 9 -6.88 -1.43 -0.07
CA LEU A 9 -5.98 -1.44 1.08
C LEU A 9 -4.89 -2.53 0.99
N LYS A 10 -5.22 -3.69 0.42
CA LYS A 10 -4.27 -4.79 0.18
C LYS A 10 -3.03 -4.38 -0.64
N LYS A 11 -3.13 -3.34 -1.49
CA LYS A 11 -2.00 -2.84 -2.31
C LYS A 11 -0.94 -2.14 -1.48
N PHE A 12 -1.27 -1.69 -0.27
CA PHE A 12 -0.34 -1.05 0.65
C PHE A 12 0.60 -2.05 1.34
N PHE A 13 0.35 -3.36 1.24
CA PHE A 13 1.22 -4.36 1.84
C PHE A 13 2.48 -4.64 1.00
N ASN A 14 3.61 -4.75 1.68
CA ASN A 14 4.88 -5.21 1.15
C ASN A 14 4.88 -6.74 0.99
N THR A 15 4.19 -7.23 -0.03
CA THR A 15 4.03 -8.68 -0.30
C THR A 15 5.35 -9.42 -0.56
N SER A 16 6.42 -8.71 -0.92
CA SER A 16 7.75 -9.28 -1.14
C SER A 16 8.61 -9.33 0.13
N GLY A 17 8.20 -8.63 1.19
CA GLY A 17 8.92 -8.54 2.45
C GLY A 17 9.04 -9.88 3.18
N VAL A 18 10.13 -10.06 3.91
CA VAL A 18 10.34 -11.24 4.77
C VAL A 18 9.24 -11.31 5.83
N LYS A 19 8.97 -10.18 6.50
CA LYS A 19 7.95 -10.06 7.55
C LYS A 19 6.54 -10.47 7.09
N TYR A 20 6.17 -10.12 5.86
CA TYR A 20 4.87 -10.49 5.27
C TYR A 20 4.73 -12.01 5.13
N ARG A 21 5.81 -12.69 4.73
CA ARG A 21 5.86 -14.14 4.56
C ARG A 21 5.92 -14.87 5.90
N GLU A 22 6.74 -14.40 6.84
CA GLU A 22 6.87 -14.99 8.18
C GLU A 22 5.55 -14.96 8.96
N LEU A 23 4.79 -13.87 8.84
CA LEU A 23 3.50 -13.70 9.51
C LEU A 23 2.32 -14.34 8.75
N GLY A 24 2.57 -15.01 7.62
CA GLY A 24 1.50 -15.68 6.87
C GLY A 24 0.40 -14.74 6.34
N LEU A 25 0.72 -13.47 6.11
CA LEU A 25 -0.29 -12.42 5.86
C LEU A 25 -1.05 -12.59 4.53
N LYS A 26 -0.63 -13.50 3.66
CA LYS A 26 -1.26 -13.70 2.33
C LYS A 26 -2.74 -14.02 2.42
N ASP A 27 -3.13 -14.87 3.36
CA ASP A 27 -4.52 -15.31 3.48
C ASP A 27 -5.33 -14.31 4.31
N ILE A 28 -4.73 -13.75 5.37
CA ILE A 28 -5.32 -12.67 6.19
C ILE A 28 -5.68 -11.47 5.30
N VAL A 29 -4.76 -10.99 4.47
CA VAL A 29 -4.99 -9.83 3.59
C VAL A 29 -6.11 -10.05 2.56
N LYS A 30 -6.48 -11.30 2.27
CA LYS A 30 -7.57 -11.61 1.32
C LYS A 30 -8.95 -11.66 1.96
N SER A 31 -9.05 -12.02 3.23
CA SER A 31 -10.34 -12.31 3.90
C SER A 31 -10.68 -11.36 5.03
N GLU A 32 -9.69 -10.67 5.58
CA GLU A 32 -9.84 -9.85 6.78
C GLU A 32 -10.46 -8.49 6.46
N SER A 33 -11.09 -7.89 7.47
CA SER A 33 -11.71 -6.56 7.38
C SER A 33 -10.69 -5.43 7.21
N ASP A 34 -11.09 -4.33 6.56
CA ASP A 34 -10.25 -3.15 6.36
C ASP A 34 -9.68 -2.59 7.67
N ASP A 35 -10.49 -2.54 8.73
CA ASP A 35 -10.07 -2.02 10.04
C ASP A 35 -8.91 -2.84 10.62
N LYS A 36 -8.99 -4.17 10.52
CA LYS A 36 -7.92 -5.06 10.97
C LYS A 36 -6.68 -4.98 10.09
N LEU A 37 -6.84 -4.83 8.77
CA LEU A 37 -5.71 -4.62 7.88
C LEU A 37 -5.00 -3.28 8.15
N LEU A 38 -5.74 -2.23 8.53
CA LEU A 38 -5.17 -0.96 8.96
C LEU A 38 -4.38 -1.09 10.26
N GLU A 39 -4.91 -1.82 11.25
CA GLU A 39 -4.18 -2.13 12.49
C GLU A 39 -2.86 -2.85 12.19
N ILE A 40 -2.88 -3.86 11.30
CA ILE A 40 -1.68 -4.61 10.91
C ILE A 40 -0.67 -3.68 10.22
N LEU A 41 -1.09 -2.87 9.26
CA LEU A 41 -0.19 -1.93 8.57
C LEU A 41 0.42 -0.90 9.52
N ALA A 42 -0.35 -0.43 10.52
CA ALA A 42 0.13 0.50 11.53
C ALA A 42 1.10 -0.13 12.55
N SER A 43 1.04 -1.45 12.72
CA SER A 43 1.87 -2.18 13.69
C SER A 43 3.35 -2.25 13.31
N ASP A 44 3.66 -2.32 12.01
CA ASP A 44 5.04 -2.48 11.53
C ASP A 44 5.23 -1.85 10.13
N GLY A 45 6.06 -0.82 10.07
CA GLY A 45 6.39 -0.12 8.82
C GLY A 45 7.10 -0.99 7.77
N MET A 46 7.65 -2.15 8.12
CA MET A 46 8.21 -3.12 7.16
C MET A 46 7.12 -3.80 6.32
N LEU A 47 5.88 -3.83 6.83
CA LEU A 47 4.71 -4.36 6.11
C LEU A 47 4.17 -3.38 5.07
N ILE A 48 4.61 -2.12 5.07
CA ILE A 48 4.15 -1.11 4.13
C ILE A 48 4.98 -1.17 2.83
N LYS A 49 4.30 -1.22 1.68
CA LYS A 49 4.92 -1.21 0.35
C LYS A 49 5.68 0.11 0.13
N ARG A 50 6.76 0.07 -0.64
CA ARG A 50 7.62 1.23 -0.91
C ARG A 50 8.01 1.27 -2.39
N PRO A 51 8.25 2.45 -3.00
CA PRO A 51 7.96 3.79 -2.47
C PRO A 51 6.45 4.08 -2.37
N ILE A 52 6.07 5.11 -1.61
CA ILE A 52 4.71 5.65 -1.57
C ILE A 52 4.80 7.17 -1.67
N ALA A 53 3.90 7.79 -2.45
CA ALA A 53 3.77 9.24 -2.53
C ALA A 53 2.28 9.65 -2.41
N PHE A 54 2.04 10.80 -1.79
CA PHE A 54 0.72 11.41 -1.67
C PHE A 54 0.85 12.93 -1.71
N ASP A 55 0.15 13.58 -2.64
CA ASP A 55 0.16 15.04 -2.81
C ASP A 55 -1.09 15.73 -2.24
N GLY A 56 -1.95 14.98 -1.54
CA GLY A 56 -3.27 15.44 -1.08
C GLY A 56 -4.43 15.01 -1.99
N LYS A 57 -4.16 14.68 -3.26
CA LYS A 57 -5.14 14.30 -4.28
C LYS A 57 -4.87 12.92 -4.88
N ASN A 58 -3.64 12.67 -5.30
CA ASN A 58 -3.16 11.44 -5.92
C ASN A 58 -2.36 10.61 -4.93
N VAL A 59 -2.65 9.32 -4.88
CA VAL A 59 -1.84 8.32 -4.16
C VAL A 59 -1.05 7.54 -5.18
N LEU A 60 0.24 7.30 -4.94
CA LEU A 60 1.09 6.42 -5.73
C LEU A 60 1.67 5.35 -4.81
N ILE A 61 1.56 4.07 -5.20
CA ILE A 61 2.03 2.93 -4.40
C ILE A 61 2.96 2.06 -5.24
N GLY A 62 4.18 1.86 -4.75
CA GLY A 62 5.26 1.27 -5.53
C GLY A 62 5.76 2.23 -6.61
N PHE A 63 6.67 1.75 -7.44
CA PHE A 63 7.20 2.51 -8.56
C PHE A 63 6.66 1.93 -9.88
N LYS A 64 5.88 2.74 -10.58
CA LYS A 64 5.44 2.49 -11.95
C LYS A 64 5.67 3.77 -12.72
N GLU A 65 6.66 3.73 -13.60
CA GLU A 65 7.18 4.93 -14.25
C GLU A 65 6.09 5.75 -14.95
N ASP A 66 5.20 5.10 -15.71
CA ASP A 66 4.12 5.78 -16.44
C ASP A 66 3.13 6.49 -15.50
N GLU A 67 2.69 5.82 -14.42
CA GLU A 67 1.79 6.41 -13.42
C GLU A 67 2.47 7.60 -12.70
N TRP A 68 3.76 7.47 -12.38
CA TRP A 68 4.52 8.54 -11.73
C TRP A 68 4.73 9.75 -12.65
N LYS A 69 5.06 9.52 -13.93
CA LYS A 69 5.19 10.59 -14.93
C LYS A 69 3.86 11.32 -15.11
N GLU A 70 2.76 10.58 -15.29
CA GLU A 70 1.44 11.16 -15.50
C GLU A 70 1.00 12.05 -14.32
N LYS A 71 1.21 11.59 -13.07
CA LYS A 71 0.73 12.31 -11.88
C LYS A 71 1.67 13.38 -11.34
N LEU A 72 2.98 13.30 -11.59
CA LEU A 72 3.96 14.24 -11.03
C LEU A 72 4.60 15.19 -12.05
N LEU A 73 4.69 14.81 -13.33
CA LEU A 73 5.38 15.60 -14.35
C LEU A 73 4.45 16.35 -15.29
N ILE A 74 3.17 15.97 -15.36
CA ILE A 74 2.18 16.70 -16.16
C ILE A 74 1.58 17.81 -15.29
N LYS A 75 2.02 19.05 -15.54
CA LYS A 75 1.38 20.28 -15.07
C LYS A 75 0.46 20.85 -16.15
#